data_AF-A0A2V1BKI6-F1
#
_entry.id   AF-A0A2V1BKI6-F1
#
_cell.length_a   1.000
_cell.length_b   1.000
_cell.length_c   1.000
_cell.angle_alpha   90.00
_cell.angle_beta   90.00
_cell.angle_gamma   90.00
#
_symmetry.space_group_name_H-M   'P 1'
#
loop_
_entity.id
_entity.type
_entity.pdbx_description
1 polymer ?
#
loop_
_entity_poly.entity_id
_entity_poly.type
_entity_poly.pdbx_seq_one_letter_code
_entity_poly.pdbx_strand_id
1 'polypeptide(L)'
;YVWTDLLETDFLHLDDITKDTDWQRQNYSVTAQSARGPFGMQFVSDNVKLNHINDPMNWTGPGEMGGDPGLQLTVGAGATPDGFTRCAQLNTAREDMLWGSYRALLKLPSVSGTCSAFFWYFNDSQEIDMELLSSQFNRNTNSFLINLVHQSPQSASQGFSVIGKDYKISPLPFDPTSGFHEYRIDYLPDQILFYGDGQVIGVMNSTVSPQPGHLILTQWSNGDPGWSAGPPLEPAVLSVGYVKAYFNSSSPARQADALRRCTDPHEAGAICDIEDYRIPVNISSPASNDLPVPAIVSEFFFNRPNMTTNQTVYR
;
A
#
# COMPACT_ATOMS: atom_id res chain seq x y z
N TYR A 1 13.13 11.82 -11.64
CA TYR A 1 12.05 11.52 -12.60
C TYR A 1 10.94 12.52 -12.43
N VAL A 2 10.20 12.85 -13.49
CA VAL A 2 9.06 13.79 -13.43
C VAL A 2 7.77 13.02 -13.69
N TRP A 3 6.84 13.13 -12.75
CA TRP A 3 5.52 12.51 -12.83
C TRP A 3 4.49 13.54 -13.23
N THR A 4 3.52 13.15 -14.05
CA THR A 4 2.55 14.07 -14.67
C THR A 4 1.14 13.92 -14.08
N ASP A 5 0.94 12.84 -13.33
CA ASP A 5 -0.28 12.46 -12.65
C ASP A 5 0.02 12.16 -11.19
N LEU A 6 -1.02 12.27 -10.37
CA LEU A 6 -1.00 11.78 -9.01
C LEU A 6 -2.30 11.03 -8.68
N LEU A 7 -2.35 10.37 -7.53
CA LEU A 7 -3.54 9.91 -6.82
C LEU A 7 -3.16 9.97 -5.34
N GLU A 8 -3.89 10.77 -4.57
CA GLU A 8 -3.64 10.96 -3.15
C GLU A 8 -4.92 10.73 -2.35
N THR A 9 -4.86 9.83 -1.38
CA THR A 9 -6.00 9.53 -0.52
C THR A 9 -5.55 9.55 0.94
N ASP A 10 -6.21 10.38 1.73
CA ASP A 10 -6.06 10.43 3.17
C ASP A 10 -7.17 9.61 3.83
N PHE A 11 -6.85 8.35 4.13
CA PHE A 11 -7.81 7.45 4.75
C PHE A 11 -8.05 7.76 6.22
N LEU A 12 -7.19 8.55 6.87
CA LEU A 12 -7.39 8.94 8.27
C LEU A 12 -8.63 9.82 8.42
N HIS A 13 -8.92 10.66 7.44
CA HIS A 13 -10.01 11.65 7.50
C HIS A 13 -11.10 11.42 6.46
N LEU A 14 -11.00 10.38 5.63
CA LEU A 14 -12.06 10.03 4.69
C LEU A 14 -13.30 9.56 5.46
N ASP A 15 -14.45 10.18 5.18
CA ASP A 15 -15.73 9.83 5.82
C ASP A 15 -16.26 8.45 5.40
N ASP A 16 -16.22 8.16 4.09
CA ASP A 16 -16.93 7.02 3.52
C ASP A 16 -16.27 6.50 2.24
N ILE A 17 -15.67 5.30 2.34
CA ILE A 17 -14.96 4.63 1.25
C ILE A 17 -15.90 4.26 0.10
N THR A 18 -17.22 4.21 0.35
CA THR A 18 -18.21 3.88 -0.68
C THR A 18 -18.51 5.06 -1.60
N LYS A 19 -18.15 6.28 -1.20
CA LYS A 19 -18.30 7.51 -1.98
C LYS A 19 -17.03 7.89 -2.74
N ASP A 20 -15.91 7.30 -2.36
CA ASP A 20 -14.64 7.48 -3.05
C ASP A 20 -14.67 6.77 -4.41
N THR A 21 -14.36 7.51 -5.48
CA THR A 21 -14.36 6.98 -6.85
C THR A 21 -12.99 6.50 -7.32
N ASP A 22 -11.95 6.80 -6.57
CA ASP A 22 -10.58 6.41 -6.87
C ASP A 22 -10.29 4.96 -6.44
N TRP A 23 -11.17 4.38 -5.62
CA TRP A 23 -11.00 3.04 -5.05
C TRP A 23 -12.21 2.11 -5.29
N GLN A 24 -11.91 0.82 -5.50
CA GLN A 24 -12.89 -0.25 -5.69
C GLN A 24 -12.68 -1.35 -4.65
N ARG A 25 -13.70 -1.54 -3.80
CA ARG A 25 -13.77 -2.67 -2.87
C ARG A 25 -14.08 -3.95 -3.63
N GLN A 26 -13.28 -4.97 -3.38
CA GLN A 26 -13.41 -6.23 -4.09
C GLN A 26 -14.38 -7.19 -3.39
N ASN A 27 -15.14 -7.94 -4.18
CA ASN A 27 -16.05 -8.98 -3.69
C ASN A 27 -16.02 -10.20 -4.62
N TYR A 28 -15.18 -11.18 -4.30
CA TYR A 28 -14.98 -12.38 -5.09
C TYR A 28 -14.40 -13.51 -4.24
N SER A 29 -14.29 -14.71 -4.81
CA SER A 29 -13.72 -15.87 -4.11
C SER A 29 -12.72 -16.60 -4.98
N VAL A 30 -11.70 -17.14 -4.34
CA VAL A 30 -10.65 -17.99 -4.91
C VAL A 30 -10.70 -19.33 -4.20
N THR A 31 -10.82 -20.43 -4.94
CA THR A 31 -10.84 -21.77 -4.35
C THR A 31 -9.49 -22.12 -3.74
N ALA A 32 -9.45 -23.07 -2.79
CA ALA A 32 -8.20 -23.55 -2.18
C ALA A 32 -7.17 -24.01 -3.23
N GLN A 33 -7.64 -24.70 -4.28
CA GLN A 33 -6.80 -25.14 -5.39
C GLN A 33 -6.15 -23.96 -6.13
N SER A 34 -6.93 -22.94 -6.50
CA SER A 34 -6.40 -21.76 -7.20
C SER A 34 -5.54 -20.89 -6.29
N ALA A 35 -5.90 -20.80 -5.00
CA ALA A 35 -5.15 -20.07 -3.98
C ALA A 35 -3.85 -20.79 -3.57
N ARG A 36 -3.62 -22.03 -4.04
CA ARG A 36 -2.45 -22.86 -3.72
C ARG A 36 -2.22 -23.02 -2.22
N GLY A 37 -3.30 -23.12 -1.45
CA GLY A 37 -3.27 -23.27 0.00
C GLY A 37 -4.34 -24.25 0.49
N PRO A 38 -4.31 -24.64 1.78
CA PRO A 38 -5.33 -25.51 2.38
C PRO A 38 -6.72 -24.87 2.42
N PHE A 39 -6.82 -23.53 2.39
CA PHE A 39 -8.09 -22.80 2.44
C PHE A 39 -8.30 -21.96 1.17
N GLY A 40 -9.56 -21.82 0.77
CA GLY A 40 -9.95 -20.80 -0.20
C GLY A 40 -9.91 -19.40 0.42
N MET A 41 -9.93 -18.37 -0.42
CA MET A 41 -9.99 -16.99 0.02
C MET A 41 -11.29 -16.35 -0.46
N GLN A 42 -12.00 -15.69 0.43
CA GLN A 42 -13.21 -14.94 0.12
C GLN A 42 -12.96 -13.47 0.43
N PHE A 43 -12.74 -12.66 -0.61
CA PHE A 43 -12.62 -11.21 -0.48
C PHE A 43 -14.02 -10.63 -0.36
N VAL A 44 -14.30 -9.96 0.75
CA VAL A 44 -15.63 -9.39 1.03
C VAL A 44 -15.51 -7.89 1.27
N SER A 45 -16.40 -7.12 0.65
CA SER A 45 -16.42 -5.66 0.79
C SER A 45 -16.65 -5.20 2.23
N ASP A 46 -17.33 -6.02 3.04
CA ASP A 46 -17.58 -5.74 4.46
C ASP A 46 -16.31 -5.79 5.31
N ASN A 47 -15.23 -6.42 4.83
CA ASN A 47 -13.94 -6.43 5.51
C ASN A 47 -13.07 -5.22 5.14
N VAL A 48 -13.59 -4.29 4.33
CA VAL A 48 -12.97 -3.03 3.95
C VAL A 48 -13.79 -1.89 4.56
N LYS A 49 -13.31 -1.33 5.68
CA LYS A 49 -14.03 -0.31 6.47
C LYS A 49 -13.15 0.90 6.76
N LEU A 50 -13.75 2.06 6.97
CA LEU A 50 -13.05 3.22 7.48
C LEU A 50 -13.24 3.35 8.99
N ASN A 51 -12.17 3.71 9.67
CA ASN A 51 -12.13 4.11 11.06
C ASN A 51 -11.54 5.53 11.14
N HIS A 52 -12.29 6.52 10.67
CA HIS A 52 -11.74 7.86 10.47
C HIS A 52 -11.58 8.65 11.78
N ILE A 53 -10.85 9.75 11.68
CA ILE A 53 -10.69 10.78 12.70
C ILE A 53 -11.58 11.96 12.29
N ASN A 54 -12.52 12.34 13.16
CA ASN A 54 -13.49 13.40 12.86
C ASN A 54 -12.90 14.80 12.71
N ASP A 55 -11.81 15.10 13.44
CA ASP A 55 -11.15 16.39 13.34
C ASP A 55 -10.10 16.32 12.23
N PRO A 56 -10.29 16.99 11.08
CA PRO A 56 -9.35 16.97 9.96
C PRO A 56 -7.99 17.61 10.28
N MET A 57 -7.86 18.26 11.45
CA MET A 57 -6.60 18.81 11.94
C MET A 57 -5.89 17.88 12.91
N ASN A 58 -6.51 16.76 13.31
CA ASN A 58 -5.93 15.80 14.26
C ASN A 58 -5.35 14.58 13.53
N TRP A 59 -4.04 14.40 13.63
CA TRP A 59 -3.30 13.33 12.96
C TRP A 59 -2.84 12.22 13.91
N THR A 60 -3.47 12.12 15.08
CA THR A 60 -3.08 11.21 16.14
C THR A 60 -4.29 10.64 16.88
N GLY A 61 -4.06 9.53 17.58
CA GLY A 61 -5.07 8.90 18.42
C GLY A 61 -5.97 7.93 17.65
N PRO A 62 -6.99 7.39 18.32
CA PRO A 62 -7.84 6.36 17.74
C PRO A 62 -8.83 6.93 16.73
N GLY A 63 -9.28 6.09 15.80
CA GLY A 63 -10.44 6.41 14.98
C GLY A 63 -11.75 6.32 15.77
N GLU A 64 -12.87 6.71 15.16
CA GLU A 64 -14.20 6.72 15.78
C GLU A 64 -14.66 5.38 16.38
N MET A 65 -14.27 4.27 15.76
CA MET A 65 -14.58 2.91 16.23
C MET A 65 -13.61 2.43 17.33
N GLY A 66 -12.69 3.28 17.79
CA GLY A 66 -11.55 2.91 18.64
C GLY A 66 -10.44 2.21 17.84
N GLY A 67 -9.30 1.95 18.47
CA GLY A 67 -8.15 1.33 17.78
C GLY A 67 -7.53 2.24 16.70
N ASP A 68 -6.76 1.65 15.80
CA ASP A 68 -6.00 2.42 14.79
C ASP A 68 -6.92 3.12 13.79
N PRO A 69 -6.69 4.41 13.49
CA PRO A 69 -7.48 5.15 12.52
C PRO A 69 -7.18 4.68 11.08
N GLY A 70 -7.96 5.17 10.12
CA GLY A 70 -7.73 4.93 8.70
C GLY A 70 -8.59 3.82 8.10
N LEU A 71 -8.23 3.40 6.89
CA LEU A 71 -8.86 2.29 6.19
C LEU A 71 -8.38 0.97 6.80
N GLN A 72 -9.32 0.09 7.11
CA GLN A 72 -9.10 -1.20 7.76
C GLN A 72 -9.39 -2.33 6.76
N LEU A 73 -8.37 -3.13 6.47
CA LEU A 73 -8.47 -4.37 5.69
C LEU A 73 -8.34 -5.57 6.64
N THR A 74 -9.45 -6.28 6.85
CA THR A 74 -9.53 -7.34 7.87
C THR A 74 -9.47 -8.75 7.26
N VAL A 75 -8.65 -9.62 7.82
CA VAL A 75 -8.83 -11.07 7.73
C VAL A 75 -9.56 -11.56 8.98
N GLY A 76 -10.63 -12.32 8.77
CA GLY A 76 -11.41 -12.92 9.85
C GLY A 76 -10.63 -14.03 10.58
N ALA A 77 -11.00 -14.28 11.84
CA ALA A 77 -10.45 -15.37 12.62
C ALA A 77 -10.85 -16.74 12.04
N GLY A 78 -9.88 -17.63 11.88
CA GLY A 78 -10.08 -18.99 11.41
C GLY A 78 -10.58 -19.09 9.95
N ALA A 79 -10.90 -20.32 9.56
CA ALA A 79 -11.61 -20.60 8.32
C ALA A 79 -13.10 -20.80 8.60
N THR A 80 -13.93 -20.41 7.65
CA THR A 80 -15.37 -20.67 7.66
C THR A 80 -15.65 -22.17 7.46
N PRO A 81 -16.86 -22.66 7.83
CA PRO A 81 -17.22 -24.08 7.67
C PRO A 81 -17.12 -24.62 6.23
N ASP A 82 -17.24 -23.74 5.23
CA ASP A 82 -17.09 -24.03 3.80
C ASP A 82 -15.63 -23.98 3.30
N GLY A 83 -14.66 -23.80 4.21
CA GLY A 83 -13.23 -23.91 3.92
C GLY A 83 -12.58 -22.64 3.35
N PHE A 84 -13.17 -21.46 3.61
CA PHE A 84 -12.63 -20.18 3.17
C PHE A 84 -12.14 -19.33 4.33
N THR A 85 -11.14 -18.48 4.09
CA THR A 85 -10.83 -17.35 4.97
C THR A 85 -11.53 -16.11 4.43
N ARG A 86 -12.05 -15.26 5.31
CA ARG A 86 -12.59 -13.95 4.90
C ARG A 86 -11.45 -12.96 4.82
N CYS A 87 -11.19 -12.43 3.64
CA CYS A 87 -10.09 -11.52 3.30
C CYS A 87 -10.63 -10.15 2.89
N ALA A 88 -9.73 -9.19 2.69
CA ALA A 88 -10.07 -7.84 2.23
C ALA A 88 -9.10 -7.37 1.15
N GLN A 89 -9.63 -6.69 0.14
CA GLN A 89 -8.84 -6.11 -0.94
C GLN A 89 -9.50 -4.82 -1.44
N LEU A 90 -8.65 -3.84 -1.73
CA LEU A 90 -9.02 -2.56 -2.31
C LEU A 90 -8.09 -2.28 -3.50
N ASN A 91 -8.66 -1.97 -4.66
CA ASN A 91 -7.93 -1.65 -5.88
C ASN A 91 -8.15 -0.18 -6.24
N THR A 92 -7.17 0.49 -6.86
CA THR A 92 -7.47 1.76 -7.50
C THR A 92 -8.40 1.53 -8.68
N ALA A 93 -9.38 2.42 -8.88
CA ALA A 93 -10.27 2.41 -10.05
C ALA A 93 -9.53 2.77 -11.34
N ARG A 94 -8.41 3.49 -11.22
CA ARG A 94 -7.49 3.75 -12.34
C ARG A 94 -6.62 2.54 -12.63
N GLU A 95 -6.54 2.18 -13.90
CA GLU A 95 -5.72 1.09 -14.45
C GLU A 95 -4.72 1.59 -15.51
N ASP A 96 -4.36 2.87 -15.46
CA ASP A 96 -3.49 3.51 -16.44
C ASP A 96 -2.19 4.02 -15.83
N MET A 97 -1.76 3.44 -14.70
CA MET A 97 -0.54 3.80 -14.00
C MET A 97 0.67 3.09 -14.65
N LEU A 98 1.67 3.86 -15.11
CA LEU A 98 2.89 3.34 -15.73
C LEU A 98 4.10 3.40 -14.78
N TRP A 99 5.13 4.16 -15.15
CA TRP A 99 6.24 4.50 -14.25
C TRP A 99 5.74 5.42 -13.14
N GLY A 100 6.30 5.28 -11.95
CA GLY A 100 5.87 6.12 -10.83
C GLY A 100 6.58 5.85 -9.51
N SER A 101 6.25 6.68 -8.54
CA SER A 101 6.51 6.50 -7.12
C SER A 101 5.19 6.21 -6.42
N TYR A 102 5.03 5.00 -5.91
CA TYR A 102 3.82 4.49 -5.29
C TYR A 102 4.07 4.26 -3.81
N ARG A 103 3.25 4.88 -2.95
CA ARG A 103 3.47 4.92 -1.51
C ARG A 103 2.22 4.56 -0.76
N ALA A 104 2.37 3.80 0.31
CA ALA A 104 1.31 3.50 1.25
C ALA A 104 1.82 3.62 2.68
N LEU A 105 1.03 4.27 3.54
CA LEU A 105 1.29 4.33 4.96
C LEU A 105 0.48 3.26 5.66
N LEU A 106 1.17 2.26 6.21
CA LEU A 106 0.56 1.03 6.71
C LEU A 106 0.93 0.77 8.16
N LYS A 107 0.00 0.22 8.92
CA LYS A 107 0.26 -0.46 10.19
C LYS A 107 -0.22 -1.91 10.09
N LEU A 108 0.71 -2.84 10.30
CA LEU A 108 0.53 -4.25 10.03
C LEU A 108 -0.13 -4.96 11.22
N PRO A 109 -0.89 -6.04 11.00
CA PRO A 109 -1.49 -6.79 12.09
C PRO A 109 -0.41 -7.39 12.99
N SER A 110 -0.65 -7.36 14.29
CA SER A 110 0.22 -8.00 15.29
C SER A 110 0.03 -9.52 15.38
N VAL A 111 -1.05 -10.02 14.77
CA VAL A 111 -1.54 -11.40 14.80
C VAL A 111 -0.91 -12.19 13.65
N SER A 112 -0.29 -13.31 13.97
CA SER A 112 0.29 -14.22 12.98
C SER A 112 -0.80 -14.93 12.16
N GLY A 113 -0.51 -15.19 10.89
CA GLY A 113 -1.35 -16.01 10.02
C GLY A 113 -1.91 -15.28 8.81
N THR A 114 -1.29 -14.19 8.36
CA THR A 114 -1.75 -13.42 7.20
C THR A 114 -0.60 -12.92 6.33
N CYS A 115 -0.93 -12.60 5.08
CA CYS A 115 -0.12 -11.76 4.20
C CYS A 115 -0.81 -10.41 4.02
N SER A 116 -0.12 -9.34 4.39
CA SER A 116 -0.49 -7.96 4.06
C SER A 116 0.34 -7.52 2.86
N ALA A 117 -0.29 -6.98 1.83
CA ALA A 117 0.42 -6.59 0.62
C ALA A 117 -0.01 -5.22 0.08
N PHE A 118 0.97 -4.53 -0.48
CA PHE A 118 0.83 -3.32 -1.29
C PHE A 118 1.61 -3.54 -2.58
N PHE A 119 0.96 -3.42 -3.72
CA PHE A 119 1.61 -3.76 -4.99
C PHE A 119 1.04 -2.99 -6.18
N TRP A 120 1.88 -2.86 -7.21
CA TRP A 120 1.49 -2.40 -8.54
C TRP A 120 1.22 -3.62 -9.42
N TYR A 121 0.10 -3.63 -10.14
CA TYR A 121 -0.38 -4.81 -10.87
C TYR A 121 -0.93 -4.44 -12.25
N PHE A 122 -0.49 -5.18 -13.27
CA PHE A 122 -1.17 -5.28 -14.55
C PHE A 122 -1.79 -6.67 -14.74
N ASN A 123 -0.99 -7.72 -14.53
CA ASN A 123 -1.41 -9.12 -14.55
C ASN A 123 -0.36 -10.01 -13.85
N ASP A 124 -0.63 -11.31 -13.73
CA ASP A 124 0.28 -12.36 -13.19
C ASP A 124 1.67 -12.48 -13.88
N SER A 125 1.96 -11.65 -14.87
CA SER A 125 3.27 -11.60 -15.54
C SER A 125 3.93 -10.22 -15.46
N GLN A 126 3.27 -9.21 -14.88
CA GLN A 126 3.78 -7.86 -14.68
C GLN A 126 3.17 -7.28 -13.41
N GLU A 127 3.91 -7.43 -12.33
CA GLU A 127 3.50 -7.09 -10.97
C GLU A 127 4.75 -6.73 -10.15
N ILE A 128 4.61 -5.80 -9.20
CA ILE A 128 5.67 -5.42 -8.26
C ILE A 128 5.10 -5.40 -6.85
N ASP A 129 5.60 -6.31 -6.03
CA ASP A 129 5.02 -6.66 -4.75
C ASP A 129 5.85 -6.21 -3.56
N MET A 130 5.16 -5.73 -2.53
CA MET A 130 5.63 -5.64 -1.16
C MET A 130 4.71 -6.49 -0.27
N GLU A 131 5.13 -7.72 0.02
CA GLU A 131 4.37 -8.70 0.80
C GLU A 131 4.97 -8.94 2.20
N LEU A 132 4.15 -8.74 3.22
CA LEU A 132 4.52 -8.86 4.62
C LEU A 132 3.78 -10.01 5.27
N LEU A 133 4.52 -11.03 5.67
CA LEU A 133 4.00 -12.24 6.29
C LEU A 133 4.05 -12.08 7.80
N SER A 134 2.89 -11.99 8.46
CA SER A 134 2.83 -11.76 9.91
C SER A 134 3.46 -12.89 10.74
N SER A 135 3.57 -14.09 10.14
CA SER A 135 4.29 -15.24 10.69
C SER A 135 5.81 -15.08 10.73
N GLN A 136 6.37 -14.16 9.94
CA GLN A 136 7.80 -13.85 9.89
C GLN A 136 8.22 -12.72 10.85
N PHE A 137 7.28 -12.18 11.63
CA PHE A 137 7.56 -11.14 12.62
C PHE A 137 7.99 -11.75 13.94
N ASN A 138 9.27 -11.57 14.30
CA ASN A 138 9.84 -12.04 15.54
C ASN A 138 10.24 -10.88 16.45
N ARG A 139 9.33 -10.51 17.35
CA ARG A 139 9.55 -9.43 18.34
C ARG A 139 10.64 -9.77 19.36
N ASN A 140 10.85 -11.05 19.68
CA ASN A 140 11.89 -11.46 20.65
C ASN A 140 13.29 -11.15 20.14
N THR A 141 13.49 -11.22 18.82
CA THR A 141 14.77 -10.93 18.16
C THR A 141 14.78 -9.60 17.40
N ASN A 142 13.71 -8.80 17.51
CA ASN A 142 13.51 -7.57 16.74
C ASN A 142 13.74 -7.78 15.23
N SER A 143 13.23 -8.88 14.69
CA SER A 143 13.42 -9.28 13.29
C SER A 143 12.08 -9.27 12.57
N PHE A 144 11.96 -8.40 11.57
CA PHE A 144 10.77 -8.26 10.74
C PHE A 144 11.21 -8.30 9.28
N LEU A 145 10.55 -9.15 8.49
CA LEU A 145 10.92 -9.38 7.11
C LEU A 145 9.83 -8.90 6.16
N ILE A 146 10.25 -8.53 4.96
CA ILE A 146 9.39 -8.20 3.84
C ILE A 146 9.86 -8.94 2.60
N ASN A 147 8.90 -9.44 1.82
CA ASN A 147 9.10 -10.15 0.57
C ASN A 147 8.87 -9.14 -0.57
N LEU A 148 9.91 -8.86 -1.34
CA LEU A 148 9.88 -7.92 -2.46
C LEU A 148 9.94 -8.73 -3.75
N VAL A 149 8.88 -8.68 -4.56
CA VAL A 149 8.79 -9.49 -5.79
C VAL A 149 8.59 -8.57 -6.99
N HIS A 150 9.17 -8.94 -8.12
CA HIS A 150 8.89 -8.33 -9.42
C HIS A 150 8.57 -9.45 -10.39
N GLN A 151 7.27 -9.68 -10.61
CA GLN A 151 6.86 -10.60 -11.65
C GLN A 151 7.00 -9.93 -13.01
N SER A 152 7.66 -10.62 -13.93
CA SER A 152 7.91 -10.16 -15.29
C SER A 152 7.57 -11.28 -16.28
N PRO A 153 7.41 -10.99 -17.59
CA PRO A 153 7.19 -12.06 -18.57
C PRO A 153 8.33 -13.09 -18.55
N GLN A 154 9.54 -12.66 -18.18
CA GLN A 154 10.67 -13.55 -17.97
C GLN A 154 10.44 -14.48 -16.78
N SER A 155 10.08 -13.96 -15.61
CA SER A 155 9.86 -14.79 -14.41
C SER A 155 8.66 -15.72 -14.58
N ALA A 156 7.60 -15.24 -15.21
CA ALA A 156 6.43 -16.05 -15.57
C ALA A 156 6.81 -17.22 -16.51
N SER A 157 7.68 -16.98 -17.50
CA SER A 157 8.18 -18.04 -18.40
C SER A 157 9.04 -19.09 -17.67
N GLN A 158 9.60 -18.74 -16.52
CA GLN A 158 10.38 -19.64 -15.65
C GLN A 158 9.47 -20.37 -14.63
N GLY A 159 8.21 -19.95 -14.51
CA GLY A 159 7.20 -20.51 -13.60
C GLY A 159 7.27 -19.97 -12.17
N PHE A 160 8.30 -19.21 -11.81
CA PHE A 160 8.47 -18.57 -10.49
C PHE A 160 9.49 -17.44 -10.55
N SER A 161 9.36 -16.45 -9.66
CA SER A 161 10.40 -15.44 -9.41
C SER A 161 11.59 -16.05 -8.67
N VAL A 162 12.81 -15.63 -9.04
CA VAL A 162 14.08 -16.18 -8.56
C VAL A 162 14.69 -15.28 -7.47
N ILE A 163 14.99 -15.88 -6.32
CA ILE A 163 15.66 -15.19 -5.20
C ILE A 163 16.99 -14.58 -5.66
N GLY A 164 17.21 -13.30 -5.33
CA GLY A 164 18.42 -12.55 -5.65
C GLY A 164 18.39 -11.84 -7.00
N LYS A 165 17.30 -11.98 -7.77
CA LYS A 165 17.09 -11.28 -9.03
C LYS A 165 15.78 -10.47 -8.99
N ASP A 166 14.67 -11.17 -9.07
CA ASP A 166 13.28 -10.69 -9.19
C ASP A 166 12.45 -11.05 -7.96
N TYR A 167 13.10 -11.64 -6.94
CA TYR A 167 12.57 -11.82 -5.60
C TYR A 167 13.66 -11.54 -4.57
N LYS A 168 13.35 -10.78 -3.51
CA LYS A 168 14.25 -10.48 -2.41
C LYS A 168 13.51 -10.49 -1.08
N ILE A 169 14.04 -11.20 -0.10
CA ILE A 169 13.65 -11.07 1.31
C ILE A 169 14.55 -10.03 1.95
N SER A 170 13.96 -9.00 2.56
CA SER A 170 14.71 -7.90 3.19
C SER A 170 14.27 -7.68 4.64
N PRO A 171 15.18 -7.31 5.55
CA PRO A 171 14.80 -6.88 6.88
C PRO A 171 14.17 -5.48 6.83
N LEU A 172 13.16 -5.24 7.66
CA LEU A 172 12.64 -3.90 7.91
C LEU A 172 13.45 -3.20 9.01
N PRO A 173 13.64 -1.87 8.92
CA PRO A 173 14.36 -1.11 9.94
C PRO A 173 13.49 -0.76 11.18
N PHE A 174 12.26 -1.27 11.25
CA PHE A 174 11.27 -0.98 12.29
C PHE A 174 10.36 -2.19 12.56
N ASP A 175 9.62 -2.16 13.68
CA ASP A 175 8.52 -3.10 13.94
C ASP A 175 7.26 -2.61 13.19
N PRO A 176 6.84 -3.30 12.11
CA PRO A 176 5.74 -2.85 11.26
C PRO A 176 4.37 -2.89 11.96
N THR A 177 4.29 -3.51 13.14
CA THR A 177 3.06 -3.62 13.95
C THR A 177 2.96 -2.56 15.04
N SER A 178 4.07 -1.84 15.30
CA SER A 178 4.16 -0.88 16.41
C SER A 178 3.53 0.48 16.11
N GLY A 179 3.36 0.82 14.83
CA GLY A 179 2.83 2.09 14.38
C GLY A 179 2.69 2.11 12.86
N PHE A 180 2.31 3.28 12.33
CA PHE A 180 2.28 3.51 10.90
C PHE A 180 3.67 3.76 10.33
N HIS A 181 4.01 3.06 9.24
CA HIS A 181 5.26 3.17 8.51
C HIS A 181 4.99 3.36 7.01
N GLU A 182 5.83 4.14 6.32
CA GLU A 182 5.69 4.31 4.88
C GLU A 182 6.41 3.19 4.13
N TYR A 183 5.69 2.57 3.20
CA TYR A 183 6.20 1.63 2.22
C TYR A 183 6.12 2.28 0.85
N ARG A 184 7.22 2.28 0.10
CA ARG A 184 7.29 2.94 -1.21
C ARG A 184 7.98 2.07 -2.26
N ILE A 185 7.39 2.04 -3.44
CA ILE A 185 7.91 1.45 -4.67
C ILE A 185 8.19 2.60 -5.64
N ASP A 186 9.44 2.76 -6.08
CA ASP A 186 9.74 3.55 -7.28
C ASP A 186 9.94 2.61 -8.45
N TYR A 187 8.97 2.59 -9.37
CA TYR A 187 9.02 1.84 -10.61
C TYR A 187 9.57 2.73 -11.73
N LEU A 188 10.84 2.50 -12.08
CA LEU A 188 11.61 3.38 -12.97
C LEU A 188 12.06 2.63 -14.24
N PRO A 189 12.38 3.35 -15.33
CA PRO A 189 12.82 2.78 -16.60
C PRO A 189 14.07 1.89 -16.55
N ASP A 190 14.89 2.02 -15.51
CA ASP A 190 16.13 1.28 -15.33
C ASP A 190 16.13 0.33 -14.12
N GLN A 191 15.30 0.59 -13.11
CA GLN A 191 15.31 -0.17 -11.87
C GLN A 191 13.99 -0.06 -11.09
N ILE A 192 13.84 -0.94 -10.11
CA ILE A 192 12.79 -0.83 -9.09
C ILE A 192 13.48 -0.62 -7.75
N LEU A 193 13.11 0.44 -7.04
CA LEU A 193 13.58 0.73 -5.68
C LEU A 193 12.44 0.52 -4.69
N PHE A 194 12.76 -0.12 -3.57
CA PHE A 194 11.83 -0.34 -2.48
C PHE A 194 12.33 0.38 -1.24
N TYR A 195 11.41 1.06 -0.55
CA TYR A 195 11.71 1.85 0.63
C TYR A 195 10.81 1.46 1.80
N GLY A 196 11.38 1.54 3.01
CA GLY A 196 10.66 1.57 4.28
C GLY A 196 11.09 2.81 5.05
N ASP A 197 10.15 3.69 5.42
CA ASP A 197 10.39 4.97 6.09
C ASP A 197 11.50 5.82 5.40
N GLY A 198 11.45 5.89 4.07
CA GLY A 198 12.43 6.62 3.26
C GLY A 198 13.80 5.95 3.12
N GLN A 199 14.05 4.81 3.78
CA GLN A 199 15.30 4.04 3.65
C GLN A 199 15.16 2.96 2.57
N VAL A 200 16.16 2.82 1.70
CA VAL A 200 16.18 1.77 0.67
C VAL A 200 16.33 0.39 1.34
N ILE A 201 15.31 -0.46 1.18
CA ILE A 201 15.30 -1.84 1.67
C ILE A 201 15.54 -2.85 0.54
N GLY A 202 15.28 -2.46 -0.71
CA GLY A 202 15.43 -3.33 -1.87
C GLY A 202 15.75 -2.57 -3.15
N VAL A 203 16.50 -3.22 -4.03
CA VAL A 203 16.80 -2.74 -5.38
C VAL A 203 16.71 -3.93 -6.33
N MET A 204 16.00 -3.77 -7.44
CA MET A 204 16.03 -4.69 -8.57
C MET A 204 16.50 -3.94 -9.80
N ASN A 205 17.69 -4.31 -10.30
CA ASN A 205 18.36 -3.63 -11.42
C ASN A 205 17.83 -4.05 -12.81
N SER A 206 16.68 -4.71 -12.84
CA SER A 206 16.00 -5.08 -14.08
C SER A 206 14.52 -4.75 -13.95
N THR A 207 14.03 -4.06 -14.95
CA THR A 207 12.66 -3.58 -15.07
C THR A 207 12.11 -3.98 -16.42
N VAL A 208 10.79 -3.96 -16.56
CA VAL A 208 10.11 -4.15 -17.84
C VAL A 208 9.32 -2.88 -18.15
N SER A 209 9.11 -2.58 -19.43
CA SER A 209 8.25 -1.44 -19.76
C SER A 209 6.85 -1.70 -19.20
N PRO A 210 6.31 -0.82 -18.35
CA PRO A 210 5.04 -1.03 -17.70
C PRO A 210 3.96 -1.09 -18.77
N GLN A 211 3.06 -2.05 -18.60
CA GLN A 211 1.73 -1.95 -19.17
C GLN A 211 0.84 -1.06 -18.28
N PRO A 212 -0.29 -0.55 -18.77
CA PRO A 212 -1.25 0.20 -17.96
C PRO A 212 -1.71 -0.63 -16.75
N GLY A 213 -1.22 -0.31 -15.55
CA GLY A 213 -1.50 -1.04 -14.32
C GLY A 213 -2.23 -0.21 -13.27
N HIS A 214 -2.44 -0.80 -12.10
CA HIS A 214 -3.15 -0.20 -10.97
C HIS A 214 -2.49 -0.60 -9.63
N LEU A 215 -2.93 0.03 -8.54
CA LEU A 215 -2.49 -0.36 -7.19
C LEU A 215 -3.50 -1.28 -6.53
N ILE A 216 -2.98 -2.21 -5.75
CA ILE A 216 -3.76 -3.10 -4.89
C ILE A 216 -3.24 -3.01 -3.46
N LEU A 217 -4.17 -2.86 -2.52
CA LEU A 217 -3.97 -3.06 -1.09
C LEU A 217 -4.77 -4.30 -0.68
N THR A 218 -4.13 -5.26 0.00
CA THR A 218 -4.81 -6.50 0.38
C THR A 218 -4.33 -7.05 1.71
N GLN A 219 -5.23 -7.71 2.41
CA GLN A 219 -4.96 -8.52 3.59
C GLN A 219 -5.65 -9.86 3.39
N TRP A 220 -4.87 -10.94 3.37
CA TRP A 220 -5.38 -12.26 3.04
C TRP A 220 -4.66 -13.39 3.79
N SER A 221 -5.26 -14.59 3.75
CA SER A 221 -4.62 -15.80 4.25
C SER A 221 -5.16 -17.02 3.53
N ASN A 222 -4.34 -17.78 2.81
CA ASN A 222 -4.76 -19.07 2.24
C ASN A 222 -4.34 -20.26 3.14
N GLY A 223 -3.57 -19.99 4.20
CA GLY A 223 -3.02 -21.00 5.11
C GLY A 223 -1.81 -21.76 4.57
N ASP A 224 -1.21 -21.31 3.47
CA ASP A 224 0.03 -21.90 2.98
C ASP A 224 1.13 -21.78 4.06
N PRO A 225 1.76 -22.89 4.51
CA PRO A 225 2.74 -22.85 5.58
C PRO A 225 4.02 -22.07 5.26
N GLY A 226 4.34 -21.88 3.97
CA GLY A 226 5.48 -21.11 3.50
C GLY A 226 5.17 -19.63 3.25
N TRP A 227 3.90 -19.24 3.25
CA TRP A 227 3.44 -17.88 2.99
C TRP A 227 2.60 -17.34 4.15
N SER A 228 1.27 -17.29 4.02
CA SER A 228 0.43 -16.65 5.04
C SER A 228 0.47 -17.37 6.39
N ALA A 229 0.74 -18.69 6.40
CA ALA A 229 0.83 -19.54 7.58
C ALA A 229 -0.38 -19.40 8.54
N GLY A 230 -1.54 -19.09 7.98
CA GLY A 230 -2.79 -18.88 8.69
C GLY A 230 -3.77 -20.05 8.58
N PRO A 231 -5.08 -19.81 8.79
CA PRO A 231 -5.69 -18.52 9.14
C PRO A 231 -5.25 -18.00 10.51
N PRO A 232 -5.39 -16.68 10.77
CA PRO A 232 -5.10 -16.12 12.09
C PRO A 232 -6.13 -16.60 13.12
N LEU A 233 -5.73 -16.69 14.39
CA LEU A 233 -6.60 -17.17 15.48
C LEU A 233 -7.62 -16.12 15.95
N GLU A 234 -7.37 -14.86 15.63
CA GLU A 234 -8.20 -13.71 15.92
C GLU A 234 -8.22 -12.77 14.71
N PRO A 235 -9.16 -11.82 14.60
CA PRO A 235 -9.20 -10.92 13.47
C PRO A 235 -7.89 -10.15 13.31
N ALA A 236 -7.30 -10.22 12.12
CA ALA A 236 -6.04 -9.56 11.77
C ALA A 236 -6.34 -8.36 10.88
N VAL A 237 -6.03 -7.16 11.35
CA VAL A 237 -6.36 -5.90 10.66
C VAL A 237 -5.09 -5.24 10.15
N LEU A 238 -5.06 -4.94 8.85
CA LEU A 238 -4.13 -4.00 8.24
C LEU A 238 -4.80 -2.62 8.25
N SER A 239 -4.18 -1.65 8.90
CA SER A 239 -4.62 -0.26 8.87
C SER A 239 -3.82 0.53 7.84
N VAL A 240 -4.50 1.34 7.04
CA VAL A 240 -3.92 2.17 5.98
C VAL A 240 -4.25 3.62 6.29
N GLY A 241 -3.22 4.44 6.51
CA GLY A 241 -3.39 5.86 6.79
C GLY A 241 -3.50 6.69 5.52
N TYR A 242 -2.67 6.41 4.53
CA TYR A 242 -2.77 7.05 3.21
C TYR A 242 -2.26 6.16 2.09
N VAL A 243 -2.64 6.55 0.86
CA VAL A 243 -1.93 6.18 -0.36
C VAL A 243 -1.55 7.46 -1.12
N LYS A 244 -0.33 7.48 -1.65
CA LYS A 244 0.18 8.53 -2.52
C LYS A 244 0.86 7.89 -3.72
N ALA A 245 0.29 8.09 -4.90
CA ALA A 245 0.85 7.64 -6.16
C ALA A 245 1.22 8.87 -6.99
N TYR A 246 2.44 8.91 -7.51
CA TYR A 246 2.90 9.93 -8.45
C TYR A 246 3.44 9.22 -9.68
N PHE A 247 2.78 9.35 -10.82
CA PHE A 247 3.02 8.46 -11.96
C PHE A 247 2.85 9.15 -13.31
N ASN A 248 3.21 8.44 -14.37
CA ASN A 248 2.79 8.79 -15.73
C ASN A 248 1.59 7.95 -16.15
N SER A 249 0.58 8.61 -16.71
CA SER A 249 -0.63 7.98 -17.20
C SER A 249 -0.46 7.45 -18.62
N SER A 250 -1.03 6.27 -18.92
CA SER A 250 -1.16 5.78 -20.30
C SER A 250 -2.32 6.41 -21.08
N SER A 251 -3.19 7.20 -20.42
CA SER A 251 -4.34 7.85 -21.04
C SER A 251 -3.91 9.01 -21.94
N PRO A 252 -4.30 8.99 -23.25
CA PRO A 252 -3.98 10.09 -24.16
C PRO A 252 -4.54 11.44 -23.72
N ALA A 253 -5.71 11.46 -23.07
CA ALA A 253 -6.32 12.69 -22.56
C ALA A 253 -5.47 13.31 -21.44
N ARG A 254 -4.97 12.48 -20.50
CA ARG A 254 -4.10 12.94 -19.40
C ARG A 254 -2.76 13.43 -19.89
N GLN A 255 -2.17 12.73 -20.86
CA GLN A 255 -0.94 13.15 -21.53
C GLN A 255 -1.12 14.51 -22.23
N ALA A 256 -2.22 14.69 -22.97
CA ALA A 256 -2.54 15.96 -23.62
C ALA A 256 -2.78 17.09 -22.60
N ASP A 257 -3.44 16.81 -21.47
CA ASP A 257 -3.65 17.78 -20.40
C ASP A 257 -2.35 18.18 -19.70
N ALA A 258 -1.41 17.24 -19.51
CA ALA A 258 -0.09 17.54 -18.97
C ALA A 258 0.71 18.47 -19.91
N LEU A 259 0.75 18.16 -21.20
CA LEU A 259 1.40 18.99 -22.22
C LEU A 259 0.81 20.40 -22.33
N ARG A 260 -0.51 20.53 -22.12
CA ARG A 260 -1.18 21.83 -22.15
C ARG A 260 -0.90 22.68 -20.91
N ARG A 261 -0.71 22.06 -19.74
CA ARG A 261 -0.48 22.75 -18.45
C ARG A 261 0.97 23.15 -18.26
N CYS A 262 1.93 22.32 -18.66
CA CYS A 262 3.36 22.56 -18.51
C CYS A 262 3.95 23.00 -19.86
N THR A 263 3.87 24.29 -20.18
CA THR A 263 4.37 24.83 -21.45
C THR A 263 5.88 24.98 -21.50
N ASP A 264 6.52 25.21 -20.34
CA ASP A 264 7.97 25.20 -20.18
C ASP A 264 8.34 24.50 -18.85
N PRO A 265 8.90 23.29 -18.87
CA PRO A 265 9.31 22.58 -17.66
C PRO A 265 10.54 23.20 -16.98
N HIS A 266 11.22 24.15 -17.62
CA HIS A 266 12.37 24.86 -17.07
C HIS A 266 11.98 26.15 -16.34
N GLU A 267 10.73 26.61 -16.46
CA GLU A 267 10.25 27.77 -15.72
C GLU A 267 10.23 27.47 -14.20
N ALA A 268 10.54 28.50 -13.41
CA ALA A 268 10.56 28.39 -11.96
C ALA A 268 9.15 28.03 -11.43
N GLY A 269 9.06 26.92 -10.69
CA GLY A 269 7.79 26.42 -10.16
C GLY A 269 6.97 25.56 -11.13
N ALA A 270 7.47 25.27 -12.33
CA ALA A 270 6.80 24.37 -13.29
C ALA A 270 6.76 22.90 -12.82
N ILE A 271 7.72 22.51 -11.98
CA ILE A 271 7.83 21.17 -11.39
C ILE A 271 7.74 21.30 -9.87
N CYS A 272 6.92 20.45 -9.27
CA CYS A 272 6.74 20.39 -7.82
C CYS A 272 7.62 19.28 -7.25
N ASP A 273 8.37 19.59 -6.20
CA ASP A 273 9.15 18.58 -5.49
C ASP A 273 8.22 17.67 -4.68
N ILE A 274 8.45 16.36 -4.79
CA ILE A 274 7.79 15.36 -3.97
C ILE A 274 8.72 15.05 -2.81
N GLU A 275 8.36 15.50 -1.62
CA GLU A 275 9.15 15.26 -0.43
C GLU A 275 9.22 13.77 -0.09
N ASP A 276 10.39 13.31 0.36
CA ASP A 276 10.53 11.99 0.96
C ASP A 276 9.85 11.94 2.32
N TYR A 277 9.29 10.78 2.68
CA TYR A 277 8.73 10.58 4.00
C TYR A 277 9.78 10.81 5.07
N ARG A 278 9.36 11.53 6.11
CA ARG A 278 10.15 11.77 7.30
C ARG A 278 9.37 11.23 8.46
N ILE A 279 9.99 10.35 9.24
CA ILE A 279 9.43 9.92 10.52
C ILE A 279 9.16 11.19 11.33
N PRO A 280 7.92 11.41 11.78
CA PRO A 280 7.56 12.57 12.58
C PRO A 280 8.46 12.65 13.81
N VAL A 281 9.18 13.75 13.97
CA VAL A 281 9.98 13.97 15.18
C VAL A 281 9.00 14.09 16.35
N ASN A 282 9.17 13.27 17.39
CA ASN A 282 8.34 13.30 18.59
C ASN A 282 8.14 14.74 19.09
N ILE A 283 6.96 15.31 18.87
CA ILE A 283 6.58 16.57 19.49
C ILE A 283 6.13 16.20 20.90
N SER A 284 7.01 16.34 21.88
CA SER A 284 6.62 16.28 23.28
C SER A 284 5.58 17.37 23.54
N SER A 285 4.31 17.00 23.69
CA SER A 285 3.33 17.89 24.32
C SER A 285 3.77 18.08 25.78
N PRO A 286 3.99 19.31 26.29
CA PRO A 286 4.46 19.52 27.66
C PRO A 286 3.45 19.10 28.76
N ALA A 287 2.32 18.50 28.39
CA ALA A 287 1.15 18.38 29.26
C ALA A 287 0.65 16.95 29.54
N SER A 288 1.24 15.88 28.99
CA SER A 288 0.85 14.51 29.40
C SER A 288 2.03 13.55 29.45
N ASN A 289 2.03 12.67 30.46
CA ASN A 289 2.97 11.55 30.62
C ASN A 289 2.69 10.41 29.63
N ASP A 290 2.10 10.71 28.47
CA ASP A 290 1.81 9.71 27.46
C ASP A 290 3.05 9.43 26.61
N LEU A 291 3.20 8.17 26.21
CA LEU A 291 4.20 7.76 25.24
C LEU A 291 4.07 8.65 23.98
N PRO A 292 5.18 9.09 23.36
CA PRO A 292 5.10 9.89 22.15
C PRO A 292 4.34 9.13 21.07
N VAL A 293 3.25 9.71 20.56
CA VAL A 293 2.54 9.21 19.38
C VAL A 293 3.16 9.92 18.17
N PRO A 294 3.79 9.21 17.23
CA PRO A 294 4.31 9.84 16.01
C PRO A 294 3.15 10.53 15.29
N ALA A 295 3.29 11.82 15.00
CA ALA A 295 2.25 12.58 14.30
C ALA A 295 2.11 12.08 12.87
N ILE A 296 0.98 11.50 12.45
CA ILE A 296 0.82 10.93 11.09
C ILE A 296 0.76 12.02 9.99
N VAL A 297 1.03 13.27 10.34
CA VAL A 297 1.00 14.44 9.47
C VAL A 297 1.88 14.19 8.25
N SER A 298 1.25 14.22 7.08
CA SER A 298 1.92 14.10 5.81
C SER A 298 1.40 15.19 4.88
N GLU A 299 2.28 15.84 4.15
CA GLU A 299 1.91 16.87 3.18
C GLU A 299 1.23 16.23 1.96
N PHE A 300 0.04 16.69 1.62
CA PHE A 300 -0.70 16.28 0.41
C PHE A 300 -0.74 17.45 -0.57
N PHE A 301 -0.58 17.17 -1.87
CA PHE A 301 -0.75 18.19 -2.89
C PHE A 301 -2.19 18.72 -2.93
N PHE A 302 -3.21 17.92 -2.59
CA PHE A 302 -4.59 18.43 -2.55
C PHE A 302 -4.84 19.48 -1.46
N ASN A 303 -3.94 19.61 -0.48
CA ASN A 303 -3.99 20.68 0.53
C ASN A 303 -3.36 21.98 0.02
N ARG A 304 -2.69 21.94 -1.13
CA ARG A 304 -1.98 23.08 -1.70
C ARG A 304 -2.71 23.65 -2.92
N PRO A 305 -2.83 24.98 -3.06
CA PRO A 305 -3.51 25.60 -4.19
C PRO A 305 -2.89 25.21 -5.54
N ASN A 306 -3.72 24.89 -6.53
CA ASN A 306 -3.33 24.59 -7.92
C ASN A 306 -2.43 23.36 -8.13
N MET A 307 -2.31 22.46 -7.15
CA MET A 307 -1.44 21.27 -7.28
C MET A 307 -2.17 19.99 -7.69
N THR A 308 -3.51 20.02 -7.81
CA THR A 308 -4.34 18.83 -8.06
C THR A 308 -5.31 18.95 -9.22
N THR A 309 -4.97 19.76 -10.23
CA THR A 309 -5.79 19.87 -11.44
C THR A 309 -6.07 18.48 -12.03
N ASN A 310 -7.35 18.14 -12.17
CA ASN A 310 -7.89 16.85 -12.60
C ASN A 310 -7.68 15.65 -11.63
N GLN A 311 -7.45 15.90 -10.34
CA GLN A 311 -7.75 14.90 -9.30
C GLN A 311 -9.21 15.02 -8.88
N THR A 312 -9.84 13.90 -8.57
CA THR A 312 -10.97 13.93 -7.66
C THR A 312 -10.39 14.08 -6.27
N VAL A 313 -10.73 15.16 -5.57
CA VAL A 313 -10.29 15.39 -4.19
C VAL A 313 -11.52 15.24 -3.30
N TYR A 314 -11.58 14.16 -2.53
CA TYR A 314 -12.55 14.00 -1.46
C TYR A 314 -11.98 14.59 -0.17
N ARG A 315 -12.81 15.35 0.53
CA ARG A 315 -12.55 15.84 1.89
C ARG A 315 -13.67 15.34 2.78
#